data_AF-A0A9W7T2Q2-F1
#
_entry.id   AF-A0A9W7T2Q2-F1
#
_cell.length_a   1.000
_cell.length_b   1.000
_cell.length_c   1.000
_cell.angle_alpha   90.00
_cell.angle_beta   90.00
_cell.angle_gamma   90.00
#
_symmetry.space_group_name_H-M   'P 1'
#
loop_
_entity.id
_entity.type
_entity.pdbx_description
1 polymer ?
#
loop_
_entity_poly.entity_id
_entity_poly.type
_entity_poly.pdbx_seq_one_letter_code
_entity_poly.pdbx_strand_id
1 'polypeptide(L)' 'RRRALLFQPVTQLKDETDFVHRIPKEQWWLRLRPLMKILAKYKTSYDVSDAGQLEHIVRLRPKDNSAI' A
#
# COMPACT_ATOMS: atom_id res chain seq x y z
N ARG A 1 -14.03 -14.17 7.48
CA ARG A 1 -14.99 -13.08 7.17
C ARG A 1 -16.02 -13.64 6.18
N ARG A 2 -17.29 -13.77 6.59
CA ARG A 2 -18.36 -14.30 5.72
C ARG A 2 -18.70 -13.23 4.68
N ARG A 3 -18.67 -13.57 3.38
CA ARG A 3 -19.13 -12.65 2.32
C ARG A 3 -20.65 -12.61 2.41
N ALA A 4 -21.19 -11.54 3.00
CA ALA A 4 -22.63 -11.33 3.07
C ALA A 4 -23.06 -10.43 1.91
N LEU A 5 -24.09 -10.85 1.17
CA LEU A 5 -24.80 -9.98 0.24
C LEU A 5 -25.78 -9.14 1.06
N LEU A 6 -25.36 -7.93 1.40
CA LEU A 6 -26.18 -6.95 2.12
C LEU A 6 -26.69 -5.92 1.10
N PHE A 7 -27.95 -5.52 1.24
CA PHE A 7 -28.50 -4.42 0.46
C PHE A 7 -28.11 -3.09 1.13
N GLN A 8 -27.49 -2.20 0.36
CA GLN A 8 -27.12 -0.85 0.78
C GLN A 8 -27.96 0.17 0.00
N PRO A 9 -28.66 1.11 0.66
CA PRO A 9 -29.37 2.20 0.01
C PRO A 9 -28.43 3.10 -0.81
N VAL A 10 -28.86 3.48 -2.03
CA VAL A 10 -28.06 4.33 -2.93
C VAL A 10 -27.79 5.72 -2.35
N THR A 11 -28.66 6.21 -1.47
CA THR A 11 -28.48 7.49 -0.77
C THR A 11 -27.21 7.50 0.08
N GLN A 12 -26.84 6.36 0.68
CA GLN A 12 -25.62 6.24 1.50
C GLN A 12 -24.35 6.28 0.64
N LEU A 13 -24.41 5.84 -0.62
CA LEU A 13 -23.26 5.85 -1.53
C LEU A 13 -22.79 7.26 -1.89
N LYS A 14 -23.63 8.28 -1.71
CA LYS A 14 -23.29 9.68 -2.00
C LYS A 14 -22.15 10.21 -1.13
N ASP A 15 -22.04 9.70 0.09
CA ASP A 15 -20.99 10.12 1.02
C ASP A 15 -19.64 9.49 0.67
N GLU A 16 -19.65 8.36 -0.04
CA GLU A 16 -18.45 7.56 -0.35
C GLU A 16 -18.01 7.68 -1.82
N THR A 17 -18.88 8.16 -2.71
CA THR A 17 -18.63 8.20 -4.15
C THR A 17 -18.92 9.56 -4.76
N ASP A 18 -18.16 9.92 -5.78
CA ASP A 18 -18.49 11.02 -6.68
C ASP A 18 -19.34 10.48 -7.83
N PHE A 19 -20.62 10.83 -7.83
CA PHE A 19 -21.56 10.38 -8.85
C PHE A 19 -21.40 11.06 -10.21
N VAL A 20 -20.87 12.28 -10.26
CA VAL A 20 -20.69 13.02 -11.52
C VAL A 20 -19.63 12.32 -12.35
N HIS A 21 -18.51 11.96 -11.72
CA HIS A 21 -17.40 11.29 -12.38
C HIS A 21 -17.45 9.76 -12.27
N ARG A 22 -18.40 9.22 -11.49
CA ARG A 22 -18.59 7.78 -11.22
C ARG A 22 -17.33 7.13 -10.61
N ILE A 23 -16.72 7.82 -9.65
CA ILE A 23 -15.46 7.43 -9.02
C ILE A 23 -15.64 7.34 -7.49
N PRO A 24 -15.21 6.24 -6.84
CA PRO A 24 -15.15 6.16 -5.38
C PRO A 24 -14.12 7.14 -4.80
N LYS A 25 -14.45 7.74 -3.64
CA LYS A 25 -13.52 8.62 -2.91
C LYS A 25 -12.34 7.83 -2.35
N GLU A 26 -12.60 6.64 -1.83
CA GLU A 26 -11.55 5.72 -1.42
C GLU A 26 -11.11 4.83 -2.58
N GLN A 27 -9.82 4.91 -2.94
CA GLN A 27 -9.23 4.11 -4.01
C GLN A 27 -8.11 3.24 -3.45
N TRP A 28 -8.49 2.11 -2.84
CA TRP A 28 -7.55 1.19 -2.19
C TRP A 28 -6.40 0.75 -3.13
N TRP A 29 -6.69 0.55 -4.41
CA TRP A 29 -5.73 0.09 -5.40
C TRP A 29 -4.67 1.14 -5.76
N LEU A 30 -4.92 2.43 -5.53
CA LEU A 30 -3.87 3.46 -5.66
C LEU A 30 -2.73 3.21 -4.68
N ARG A 31 -3.02 2.65 -3.49
CA ARG A 31 -1.99 2.27 -2.51
C ARG A 31 -1.12 1.10 -2.99
N LEU A 32 -1.64 0.28 -3.91
CA LEU A 32 -0.90 -0.84 -4.51
C LEU A 32 -0.01 -0.38 -5.68
N ARG A 33 -0.34 0.74 -6.34
CA ARG A 33 0.42 1.25 -7.49
C ARG A 33 1.92 1.41 -7.25
N PRO A 34 2.41 1.95 -6.11
CA PRO A 34 3.84 2.04 -5.83
C PRO A 34 4.54 0.68 -5.82
N LEU A 35 3.94 -0.32 -5.18
CA LEU A 35 4.49 -1.69 -5.14
C LEU A 35 4.60 -2.28 -6.55
N MET A 36 3.55 -2.10 -7.37
CA MET A 36 3.55 -2.58 -8.77
C MET A 36 4.64 -1.89 -9.61
N LYS A 37 4.88 -0.59 -9.41
CA LYS A 37 5.97 0.14 -10.09
C LYS A 37 7.36 -0.40 -9.73
N ILE A 38 7.57 -0.72 -8.45
CA ILE A 38 8.81 -1.32 -7.97
C ILE A 38 9.02 -2.70 -8.61
N LEU A 39 8.01 -3.57 -8.55
CA LEU A 39 8.10 -4.92 -9.11
C LEU A 39 8.35 -4.92 -10.62
N ALA A 40 7.78 -3.94 -11.33
CA ALA A 40 7.99 -3.76 -12.75
C ALA A 40 9.28 -2.97 -13.09
N LYS A 41 10.14 -2.69 -12.10
CA LYS A 41 11.46 -2.04 -12.26
C LYS A 41 11.40 -0.68 -12.97
N TYR A 42 10.40 0.13 -12.67
CA TYR A 42 10.29 1.47 -13.24
C TYR A 42 11.41 2.40 -12.73
N LYS A 43 11.98 3.22 -13.62
CA LYS A 43 12.85 4.35 -13.24
C LYS A 43 11.98 5.51 -12.75
N THR A 44 11.59 5.50 -11.48
CA THR A 44 10.87 6.61 -10.84
C THR A 44 11.53 6.99 -9.53
N SER A 45 11.62 8.28 -9.23
CA SER A 45 11.99 8.76 -7.89
C SER A 45 10.89 8.40 -6.90
N TYR A 46 11.22 7.61 -5.89
CA TYR A 46 10.30 7.28 -4.81
C TYR A 46 10.43 8.34 -3.72
N ASP A 47 9.41 9.16 -3.52
CA ASP A 47 9.35 10.10 -2.40
C ASP A 47 8.95 9.32 -1.14
N VAL A 48 9.87 9.22 -0.19
CA VAL A 48 9.67 8.52 1.09
C VAL A 48 9.04 9.51 2.08
N SER A 49 7.91 10.07 1.72
CA SER A 49 7.20 11.02 2.57
C SER A 49 6.27 10.25 3.52
N ASP A 50 6.84 10.06 4.72
CA ASP A 50 6.24 9.73 6.01
C ASP A 50 5.76 8.29 6.28
N ALA A 51 6.18 7.75 7.43
CA ALA A 51 5.91 6.42 8.00
C ALA A 51 6.64 5.19 7.41
N GLY A 52 7.94 5.32 7.13
CA GLY A 52 8.79 4.16 6.85
C GLY A 52 10.13 4.25 7.55
N GLN A 53 10.16 4.32 8.89
CA GLN A 53 11.39 3.94 9.57
C GLN A 53 11.71 2.49 9.17
N LEU A 54 12.74 2.31 8.34
CA LEU A 54 13.37 1.02 8.07
C LEU A 54 14.14 0.57 9.33
N GLU A 55 13.44 0.41 10.45
CA GLU A 55 14.01 -0.25 11.61
C GLU A 55 13.97 -1.76 11.33
N HIS A 56 15.08 -2.47 11.58
CA HIS A 56 15.23 -3.94 11.49
C HIS A 56 15.74 -4.58 10.17
N ILE A 57 16.65 -3.95 9.43
CA ILE A 57 17.58 -4.72 8.56
C ILE A 57 19.05 -4.40 8.86
N VAL A 58 19.42 -4.40 10.15
CA VAL A 58 20.85 -4.46 10.51
C VAL A 58 21.01 -5.41 11.69
N ARG A 59 21.99 -6.33 11.53
CA ARG A 59 22.66 -7.19 12.52
C ARG A 59 22.28 -8.68 12.53
N LEU A 60 22.56 -9.37 11.43
CA LEU A 60 23.17 -10.69 11.52
C LEU A 60 24.48 -10.67 10.73
N ARG A 61 25.55 -10.19 11.36
CA ARG A 61 26.90 -10.55 10.95
C ARG A 61 27.42 -11.52 12.01
N PRO A 62 27.45 -12.85 11.76
CA PRO A 62 28.21 -13.75 12.60
C PRO A 62 29.66 -13.27 12.56
N LYS A 63 30.24 -13.05 13.74
CA LYS A 63 31.65 -12.70 13.86
C LYS A 63 32.43 -13.99 13.68
N ASP A 64 32.90 -14.25 12.46
CA ASP A 64 33.86 -15.33 12.19
C ASP A 64 35.17 -14.99 12.93
N ASN A 65 35.26 -15.41 14.19
CA ASN A 65 36.53 -15.48 14.91
C ASN A 65 37.18 -16.83 14.54
N SER A 66 37.66 -16.92 13.31
CA SER A 66 38.63 -17.94 12.89
C SER A 66 39.77 -17.24 12.17
N ALA A 67 40.76 -16.74 12.93
CA ALA A 67 42.13 -16.53 12.46
C ALA A 67 43.03 -16.09 13.63
N ILE A 68 43.95 -16.99 13.96
CA ILE A 68 45.27 -16.81 14.60
C ILE A 68 45.27 -16.61 16.13
#